data_AF-A0A9D6LV96-F1
#
_entry.id   AF-A0A9D6LV96-F1
#
_cell.length_a   1.000
_cell.length_b   1.000
_cell.length_c   1.000
_cell.angle_alpha   90.00
_cell.angle_beta   90.00
_cell.angle_gamma   90.00
#
_symmetry.space_group_name_H-M   'P 1'
#
loop_
_entity.id
_entity.type
_entity.pdbx_description
1 polymer ?
#
loop_
_entity_poly.entity_id
_entity_poly.type
_entity_poly.pdbx_seq_one_letter_code
_entity_poly.pdbx_strand_id
1 'polypeptide(L)' 'MAELHRGQMGDFGENLRQERLARGVSLEDISAYTKISVRLLQAVEDEDFDRLPGGIFNINFVRQYAR' A
#
# COMPACT_ATOMS: atom_id res chain seq x y z
N MET A 1 2.09 -3.96 -32.58
CA MET A 1 2.77 -4.75 -31.52
C MET A 1 3.79 -3.85 -30.85
N ALA A 2 3.33 -2.81 -30.16
CA ALA A 2 4.21 -1.87 -29.46
C ALA A 2 4.45 -2.42 -28.05
N GLU A 3 5.64 -3.01 -27.91
CA GLU A 3 6.46 -3.14 -26.72
C GLU A 3 5.94 -2.46 -25.44
N LEU A 4 5.16 -3.20 -24.65
CA LEU A 4 4.79 -2.83 -23.28
C LEU A 4 5.88 -3.33 -22.32
N HIS A 5 6.99 -2.60 -22.27
CA HIS A 5 8.00 -2.70 -21.19
C HIS A 5 7.94 -1.49 -20.24
N ARG A 6 6.74 -0.94 -19.94
CA ARG A 6 6.57 0.00 -18.82
C ARG A 6 6.58 -0.74 -17.48
N GLY A 7 7.70 -1.35 -17.14
CA GLY A 7 8.06 -1.61 -15.74
C GLY A 7 8.83 -0.41 -15.22
N GLN A 8 8.32 0.19 -14.14
CA GLN A 8 8.88 1.32 -13.39
C GLN A 8 8.72 2.73 -13.99
N MET A 9 7.96 3.58 -13.30
CA MET A 9 8.39 4.89 -12.77
C MET A 9 7.14 5.73 -12.39
N GLY A 10 6.68 5.56 -11.14
CA GLY A 10 5.59 6.30 -10.51
C GLY A 10 4.98 5.53 -9.33
N ASP A 11 5.51 5.79 -8.13
CA ASP A 11 5.08 5.42 -6.76
C ASP A 11 4.73 3.95 -6.44
N PHE A 12 5.57 3.33 -5.61
CA PHE A 12 5.29 2.11 -4.85
C PHE A 12 3.92 2.15 -4.17
N GLY A 13 3.56 3.29 -3.55
CA GLY A 13 2.28 3.48 -2.89
C GLY A 13 1.10 3.49 -3.87
N GLU A 14 1.28 4.08 -5.04
CA GLU A 14 0.28 4.06 -6.12
C GLU A 14 0.08 2.65 -6.67
N ASN A 15 1.13 1.85 -6.80
CA ASN A 15 0.99 0.44 -7.19
C ASN A 15 0.18 -0.37 -6.17
N LEU A 16 0.41 -0.15 -4.88
CA LEU A 16 -0.37 -0.79 -3.80
C LEU A 16 -1.85 -0.37 -3.84
N ARG A 17 -2.12 0.90 -4.15
CA ARG A 17 -3.48 1.42 -4.33
C ARG A 17 -4.16 0.77 -5.52
N GLN A 18 -3.50 0.75 -6.68
CA GLN A 18 -4.06 0.19 -7.92
C GLN A 18 -4.38 -1.30 -7.75
N GLU A 19 -3.49 -2.06 -7.13
CA GLU A 19 -3.73 -3.49 -6.86
C GLU A 19 -4.93 -3.69 -5.92
N ARG A 20 -5.01 -2.90 -4.85
CA ARG A 20 -6.15 -2.96 -3.92
C ARG A 20 -7.47 -2.66 -4.63
N LEU A 21 -7.50 -1.59 -5.44
CA LEU A 21 -8.68 -1.20 -6.20
C LEU A 21 -9.06 -2.26 -7.26
N ALA A 22 -8.09 -2.86 -7.92
CA ALA A 22 -8.31 -3.96 -8.88
C ALA A 22 -8.95 -5.19 -8.22
N ARG A 23 -8.64 -5.44 -6.95
CA ARG A 23 -9.27 -6.49 -6.14
C ARG A 23 -10.63 -6.10 -5.54
N GLY A 24 -11.04 -4.84 -5.69
CA GLY A 24 -12.29 -4.31 -5.11
C GLY A 24 -12.29 -4.25 -3.58
N VAL A 25 -11.10 -4.15 -2.96
CA VAL A 25 -10.93 -4.16 -1.50
C VAL A 25 -10.84 -2.73 -0.97
N SER A 26 -11.57 -2.42 0.11
CA SER A 26 -11.48 -1.11 0.76
C SER A 26 -10.33 -1.06 1.79
N LEU A 27 -9.89 0.14 2.18
CA LEU A 27 -8.92 0.26 3.28
C LEU A 27 -9.53 -0.18 4.62
N GLU A 28 -10.85 -0.02 4.77
CA GLU A 28 -11.63 -0.48 5.90
C GLU A 28 -11.60 -2.00 6.03
N ASP A 29 -11.70 -2.75 4.92
CA ASP A 29 -11.59 -4.21 4.90
C ASP A 29 -10.20 -4.67 5.34
N ILE A 30 -9.14 -4.04 4.78
CA ILE A 30 -7.76 -4.32 5.18
C ILE A 30 -7.54 -3.99 6.65
N SER A 31 -8.07 -2.86 7.12
CA SER A 31 -8.01 -2.45 8.53
C SER A 31 -8.72 -3.46 9.44
N ALA A 32 -9.89 -3.97 9.04
CA ALA A 32 -10.64 -4.96 9.81
C ALA A 32 -9.86 -6.27 9.96
N TYR A 33 -9.13 -6.68 8.92
CA TYR A 33 -8.33 -7.91 8.90
C TYR A 33 -6.97 -7.76 9.61
N THR A 34 -6.21 -6.72 9.27
CA THR A 34 -4.82 -6.51 9.75
C THR A 34 -4.73 -5.79 11.09
N LYS A 35 -5.82 -5.14 11.53
CA LYS A 35 -5.85 -4.23 12.69
C LYS A 35 -4.95 -2.99 12.56
N ILE A 36 -4.48 -2.69 11.35
CA ILE A 36 -3.77 -1.45 11.03
C ILE A 36 -4.82 -0.39 10.72
N SER A 37 -4.74 0.78 11.35
CA SER A 37 -5.71 1.85 11.09
C SER A 37 -5.68 2.30 9.63
N VAL A 38 -6.85 2.62 9.06
CA VAL A 38 -7.00 3.20 7.71
C VAL A 38 -6.02 4.36 7.46
N ARG A 39 -5.81 5.23 8.46
CA ARG A 39 -4.86 6.35 8.37
C ARG A 39 -3.43 5.92 8.04
N LEU A 40 -2.97 4.80 8.58
CA LEU A 40 -1.63 4.28 8.34
C LEU A 40 -1.55 3.51 7.03
N LEU A 41 -2.62 2.80 6.64
CA LEU A 41 -2.70 2.15 5.34
C LEU A 41 -2.68 3.18 4.20
N GLN A 42 -3.42 4.28 4.37
CA GLN A 42 -3.38 5.43 3.46
C GLN A 42 -1.98 6.05 3.38
N ALA A 43 -1.30 6.21 4.53
CA ALA A 43 0.09 6.69 4.54
C ALA A 43 1.06 5.75 3.79
N VAL A 44 0.79 4.44 3.77
CA VAL A 44 1.56 3.49 2.95
C VAL A 44 1.28 3.69 1.45
N GLU A 45 0.02 3.91 1.05
CA GLU A 45 -0.32 4.22 -0.34
C GLU A 45 0.19 5.61 -0.80
N ASP A 46 0.32 6.56 0.12
CA ASP A 46 0.81 7.92 -0.15
C ASP A 46 2.34 8.05 0.02
N GLU A 47 3.03 6.95 0.35
CA GLU A 47 4.48 6.94 0.69
C GLU A 47 4.88 7.91 1.81
N ASP A 48 3.92 8.28 2.66
CA ASP A 48 4.08 9.18 3.79
C ASP A 48 4.61 8.39 5.01
N PHE A 49 5.84 7.87 4.86
CA PHE A 49 6.48 7.00 5.85
C PHE A 49 6.81 7.71 7.17
N ASP A 50 6.85 9.05 7.16
CA ASP A 50 7.04 9.88 8.36
C ASP A 50 5.85 9.82 9.32
N ARG A 51 4.66 9.47 8.81
CA ARG A 51 3.46 9.24 9.64
C ARG A 51 3.37 7.84 10.22
N LEU A 52 4.26 6.94 9.82
CA LEU A 52 4.31 5.61 10.41
C LEU A 52 5.06 5.66 11.76
N PRO A 53 4.76 4.74 12.69
CA PRO A 53 5.48 4.58 13.95
C PRO A 53 7.02 4.41 13.86
N GLY A 54 7.58 4.27 12.65
CA GLY A 54 9.01 4.20 12.39
C GLY A 54 9.63 2.81 12.63
N GLY A 55 10.89 2.66 12.27
CA GLY A 55 11.68 1.45 12.52
C GLY A 55 11.13 0.19 11.81
N ILE A 56 11.23 -0.96 12.49
CA ILE A 56 10.81 -2.28 11.96
C ILE A 56 9.32 -2.32 11.59
N PHE A 57 8.51 -1.44 12.19
CA PHE A 57 7.06 -1.41 11.97
C PHE A 57 6.70 -1.00 10.54
N ASN A 58 7.47 -0.12 9.88
CA ASN A 58 7.19 0.33 8.51
C ASN A 58 7.20 -0.87 7.53
N ILE A 59 8.21 -1.74 7.65
CA ILE A 59 8.33 -2.95 6.83
C ILE A 59 7.20 -3.93 7.14
N ASN A 60 6.85 -4.09 8.42
CA ASN A 60 5.75 -4.98 8.81
C ASN A 60 4.38 -4.48 8.34
N PHE A 61 4.13 -3.17 8.28
CA PHE A 61 2.88 -2.63 7.76
C PHE A 61 2.76 -2.83 6.26
N VAL A 62 3.83 -2.57 5.50
CA VAL A 62 3.86 -2.86 4.06
C VAL A 62 3.60 -4.34 3.79
N ARG A 63 4.25 -5.24 4.53
CA ARG A 63 4.04 -6.69 4.36
C ARG A 63 2.63 -7.13 4.71
N GLN A 64 2.03 -6.58 5.76
CA GLN A 64 0.66 -6.91 6.14
C GLN A 64 -0.36 -6.33 5.16
N TYR A 65 -0.09 -5.17 4.57
CA TYR A 65 -0.90 -4.58 3.51
C TYR A 65 -0.90 -5.45 2.25
N ALA A 66 0.28 -5.93 1.84
CA ALA A 66 0.47 -6.61 0.55
C ALA A 66 0.17 -8.12 0.56
N ARG A 67 -0.20 -8.70 1.70
CA ARG A 67 -0.59 -10.12 1.81
C ARG A 67 -2.00 -10.35 1.32
#